data_AF-A0A9P5AI20-F1
#
_entry.id   AF-A0A9P5AI20-F1
#
_cell.length_a   1.000
_cell.length_b   1.000
_cell.length_c   1.000
_cell.angle_alpha   90.00
_cell.angle_beta   90.00
_cell.angle_gamma   90.00
#
_symmetry.space_group_name_H-M   'P 1'
#
loop_
_entity.id
_entity.type
_entity.pdbx_description
1 polymer ?
#
loop_
_entity_poly.entity_id
_entity_poly.type
_entity_poly.pdbx_seq_one_letter_code
_entity_poly.pdbx_strand_id
1 'polypeptide(L)'
;MGLEDIKTLVEWKLRHGKFRPTLMNLISSNDARDAQEIVKQAYEAYKKDADIEAALGILTELRGIGPATASLLLAVHDAARVIFFADEAFWWLCCNGKQSSIKYNIKEYRTLCSKADDLRNRLGVQASDVEKVAYVLMKQAAQSGTTHDVAPPKEAKQYQSNKQTKPFTTAKKEKKRKSNSDAEKAEDATFEQPSLRRSKRVKT
;
A
#
# COMPACT_ATOMS: atom_id res chain seq x y z
N MET A 1 9.22 5.91 -15.28
CA MET A 1 8.19 5.46 -14.33
C MET A 1 7.21 6.60 -14.14
N GLY A 2 5.97 6.42 -14.59
CA GLY A 2 4.88 7.39 -14.45
C GLY A 2 3.88 6.99 -13.35
N LEU A 3 2.81 7.77 -13.21
CA LEU A 3 1.81 7.57 -12.15
C LEU A 3 1.16 6.18 -12.18
N GLU A 4 0.85 5.63 -13.35
CA GLU A 4 0.26 4.29 -13.47
C GLU A 4 1.23 3.19 -13.01
N ASP A 5 2.52 3.31 -13.31
CA ASP A 5 3.55 2.37 -12.83
C ASP A 5 3.62 2.40 -11.29
N ILE A 6 3.55 3.59 -10.69
CA ILE A 6 3.54 3.77 -9.23
C ILE A 6 2.31 3.09 -8.63
N LYS A 7 1.13 3.27 -9.22
CA LYS A 7 -0.11 2.60 -8.77
C LYS A 7 0.04 1.08 -8.82
N THR A 8 0.55 0.53 -9.91
CA THR A 8 0.79 -0.92 -10.05
C THR A 8 1.74 -1.44 -8.97
N LEU A 9 2.85 -0.73 -8.71
CA LEU A 9 3.80 -1.12 -7.67
C LEU A 9 3.19 -1.05 -6.26
N VAL A 10 2.38 -0.02 -5.98
CA VAL A 10 1.71 0.09 -4.68
C VAL A 10 0.62 -0.96 -4.53
N GLU A 11 -0.12 -1.27 -5.58
CA GLU A 11 -1.09 -2.36 -5.55
C GLU A 11 -0.41 -3.69 -5.22
N TRP A 12 0.70 -4.00 -5.89
CA TRP A 12 1.52 -5.17 -5.58
C TRP A 12 1.96 -5.16 -4.11
N LYS A 13 2.47 -4.03 -3.61
CA LYS A 13 2.89 -3.88 -2.20
C LYS A 13 1.75 -4.14 -1.22
N LEU A 14 0.55 -3.62 -1.50
CA LEU A 14 -0.63 -3.77 -0.64
C LEU A 14 -1.18 -5.20 -0.62
N ARG A 15 -0.95 -6.00 -1.67
CA ARG A 15 -1.32 -7.43 -1.69
C ARG A 15 -0.43 -8.28 -0.78
N HIS A 16 0.84 -7.88 -0.59
CA HIS A 16 1.83 -8.68 0.15
C HIS A 16 2.09 -8.17 1.57
N GLY A 17 1.83 -6.88 1.82
CA GLY A 17 2.08 -6.21 3.09
C GLY A 17 0.81 -5.86 3.86
N LYS A 18 0.95 -4.91 4.80
CA LYS A 18 -0.16 -4.39 5.59
C LYS A 18 -1.21 -3.69 4.72
N PHE A 19 -2.47 -4.10 4.84
CA PHE A 19 -3.59 -3.47 4.15
C PHE A 19 -3.76 -2.00 4.54
N ARG A 20 -3.84 -1.11 3.54
CA ARG A 20 -3.98 0.35 3.72
C ARG A 20 -4.97 0.91 2.68
N PRO A 21 -6.28 0.93 2.99
CA PRO A 21 -7.32 1.21 1.99
C PRO A 21 -7.27 2.64 1.42
N THR A 22 -6.74 3.59 2.18
CA THR A 22 -6.64 5.00 1.77
C THR A 22 -5.41 5.31 0.92
N LEU A 23 -4.42 4.41 0.88
CA LEU A 23 -3.13 4.67 0.25
C LEU A 23 -3.27 4.87 -1.27
N MET A 24 -4.07 4.01 -1.91
CA MET A 24 -4.30 4.08 -3.36
C MET A 24 -4.99 5.38 -3.76
N ASN A 25 -5.93 5.86 -2.94
CA ASN A 25 -6.63 7.13 -3.19
C ASN A 25 -5.68 8.32 -3.11
N LEU A 26 -4.75 8.33 -2.15
CA LEU A 26 -3.74 9.38 -2.03
C LEU A 26 -2.81 9.40 -3.24
N ILE A 27 -2.32 8.24 -3.68
CA ILE A 27 -1.43 8.15 -4.85
C ILE A 27 -2.17 8.60 -6.11
N SER A 28 -3.42 8.18 -6.28
CA SER A 28 -4.25 8.55 -7.42
C SER A 28 -4.58 10.04 -7.51
N SER A 29 -4.39 10.79 -6.41
CA SER A 29 -4.62 12.24 -6.36
C SER A 29 -3.42 13.09 -6.79
N ASN A 30 -2.26 12.47 -7.06
CA ASN A 30 -1.12 13.19 -7.62
C ASN A 30 -1.35 13.49 -9.10
N ASP A 31 -0.86 14.63 -9.58
CA ASP A 31 -0.80 14.90 -11.01
C ASP A 31 0.17 13.94 -11.72
N ALA A 32 -0.19 13.50 -12.92
CA ALA A 32 0.58 12.49 -13.64
C ALA A 32 1.93 13.01 -14.14
N ARG A 33 2.01 14.29 -14.56
CA ARG A 33 3.25 14.92 -15.01
C ARG A 33 4.15 15.19 -13.83
N ASP A 34 3.61 15.78 -12.77
CA ASP A 34 4.37 16.08 -11.54
C ASP A 34 4.94 14.79 -10.93
N ALA A 35 4.15 13.70 -10.89
CA ALA A 35 4.62 12.41 -10.40
C ALA A 35 5.79 11.85 -11.22
N GLN A 36 5.71 11.95 -12.54
CA GLN A 36 6.78 11.51 -13.42
C GLN A 36 8.04 12.38 -13.26
N GLU A 37 7.88 13.69 -13.11
CA GLU A 37 9.00 14.61 -12.90
C GLU A 37 9.69 14.38 -11.55
N ILE A 38 8.94 14.22 -10.46
CA ILE A 38 9.49 13.94 -9.13
C ILE A 38 10.27 12.62 -9.15
N VAL A 39 9.74 11.56 -9.74
CA VAL A 39 10.46 10.28 -9.84
C VAL A 39 11.73 10.42 -10.68
N LYS A 40 11.69 11.18 -11.78
CA LYS A 40 12.87 11.46 -12.60
C LYS A 40 13.92 12.23 -11.81
N GLN A 41 13.52 13.28 -11.08
CA GLN A 41 14.43 14.09 -10.26
C GLN A 41 15.08 13.25 -9.16
N ALA A 42 14.32 12.44 -8.45
CA ALA A 42 14.84 11.53 -7.44
C ALA A 42 15.88 10.56 -8.03
N TYR A 43 15.60 10.03 -9.22
CA TYR A 43 16.50 9.12 -9.88
C TYR A 43 17.80 9.79 -10.34
N GLU A 44 17.73 10.98 -10.93
CA GLU A 44 18.93 11.72 -11.33
C GLU A 44 19.78 12.10 -10.11
N ALA A 45 19.15 12.50 -9.00
CA ALA A 45 19.84 12.76 -7.74
C ALA A 45 20.55 11.49 -7.21
N TYR A 46 19.85 10.35 -7.22
CA TYR A 46 20.44 9.07 -6.84
C TYR A 46 21.62 8.70 -7.76
N LYS A 47 21.47 8.82 -9.08
CA LYS A 47 22.49 8.43 -10.05
C LYS A 47 23.77 9.27 -9.91
N LYS A 48 23.63 10.53 -9.54
CA LYS A 48 24.76 11.46 -9.40
C LYS A 48 25.65 11.11 -8.20
N ASP A 49 25.06 10.91 -7.03
CA ASP A 49 25.81 10.85 -5.76
C ASP A 49 25.67 9.48 -5.06
N ALA A 50 24.91 8.53 -5.64
CA ALA A 50 24.49 7.27 -5.00
C ALA A 50 23.79 7.46 -3.64
N ASP A 51 23.25 8.66 -3.40
CA ASP A 51 22.60 9.02 -2.15
C ASP A 51 21.14 8.55 -2.14
N ILE A 52 20.91 7.43 -1.47
CA ILE A 52 19.60 6.83 -1.27
C ILE A 52 18.68 7.78 -0.50
N GLU A 53 19.18 8.49 0.51
CA GLU A 53 18.34 9.32 1.37
C GLU A 53 17.87 10.58 0.66
N ALA A 54 18.73 11.22 -0.13
CA ALA A 54 18.37 12.36 -0.96
C ALA A 54 17.26 11.97 -1.95
N ALA A 55 17.41 10.82 -2.62
CA ALA A 55 16.41 10.30 -3.55
C ALA A 55 15.08 9.97 -2.85
N LEU A 56 15.13 9.37 -1.66
CA LEU A 56 13.95 9.11 -0.85
C LEU A 56 13.25 10.41 -0.44
N GLY A 57 14.02 11.43 -0.05
CA GLY A 57 13.48 12.76 0.29
C GLY A 57 12.59 13.30 -0.81
N ILE A 58 13.09 13.29 -2.05
CA ILE A 58 12.35 13.74 -3.24
C ILE A 58 11.11 12.86 -3.49
N LEU A 59 11.25 11.53 -3.46
CA LEU A 59 10.12 10.60 -3.68
C LEU A 59 9.01 10.77 -2.64
N THR A 60 9.34 11.14 -1.41
CA THR A 60 8.35 11.35 -0.34
C THR A 60 7.54 12.64 -0.46
N GLU A 61 7.85 13.50 -1.42
CA GLU A 61 7.00 14.65 -1.76
C GLU A 61 5.67 14.21 -2.39
N LEU A 62 5.64 13.02 -3.01
CA LEU A 62 4.42 12.46 -3.58
C LEU A 62 3.42 12.04 -2.52
N ARG A 63 2.15 12.42 -2.71
CA ARG A 63 1.09 12.06 -1.77
C ARG A 63 0.92 10.54 -1.70
N GLY A 64 0.93 10.02 -0.48
CA GLY A 64 0.81 8.58 -0.24
C GLY A 64 2.13 7.82 -0.41
N ILE A 65 3.26 8.50 -0.64
CA ILE A 65 4.58 7.87 -0.69
C ILE A 65 5.36 8.22 0.58
N GLY A 66 5.52 7.23 1.46
CA GLY A 66 6.43 7.31 2.60
C GLY A 66 7.76 6.60 2.33
N PRO A 67 8.70 6.57 3.30
CA PRO A 67 10.01 5.92 3.14
C PRO A 67 9.93 4.48 2.64
N ALA A 68 8.91 3.74 3.08
CA ALA A 68 8.72 2.37 2.63
C ALA A 68 8.26 2.25 1.17
N THR A 69 7.53 3.21 0.63
CA THR A 69 7.13 3.16 -0.79
C THR A 69 8.20 3.79 -1.66
N ALA A 70 8.85 4.86 -1.19
CA ALA A 70 9.97 5.49 -1.86
C ALA A 70 11.14 4.51 -2.07
N SER A 71 11.51 3.73 -1.03
CA SER A 71 12.52 2.67 -1.16
C SER A 71 12.12 1.57 -2.16
N LEU A 72 10.84 1.24 -2.29
CA LEU A 72 10.38 0.30 -3.33
C LEU A 72 10.59 0.86 -4.73
N LEU A 73 10.20 2.13 -4.96
CA LEU A 73 10.37 2.77 -6.27
C LEU A 73 11.85 2.83 -6.66
N LEU A 74 12.72 3.13 -5.70
CA LEU A 74 14.16 3.19 -5.93
C LEU A 74 14.78 1.79 -6.11
N ALA A 75 14.34 0.78 -5.36
CA ALA A 75 14.81 -0.61 -5.50
C ALA A 75 14.43 -1.24 -6.85
N VAL A 76 13.28 -0.87 -7.42
CA VAL A 76 12.92 -1.27 -8.80
C VAL A 76 13.92 -0.72 -9.82
N HIS A 77 14.51 0.45 -9.55
CA HIS A 77 15.55 1.00 -10.40
C HIS A 77 16.92 0.33 -10.16
N ASP A 78 17.27 0.06 -8.91
CA ASP A 78 18.58 -0.48 -8.54
C ASP A 78 18.47 -1.59 -7.48
N ALA A 79 18.05 -2.76 -7.95
CA ALA A 79 17.87 -3.96 -7.13
C ALA A 79 19.18 -4.55 -6.58
N ALA A 80 20.33 -4.07 -7.08
CA ALA A 80 21.64 -4.53 -6.65
C ALA A 80 22.09 -3.84 -5.35
N ARG A 81 21.82 -2.53 -5.23
CA ARG A 81 22.28 -1.70 -4.12
C ARG A 81 21.19 -1.26 -3.15
N VAL A 82 19.98 -1.00 -3.64
CA VAL A 82 18.93 -0.39 -2.83
C VAL A 82 18.05 -1.48 -2.24
N ILE A 83 18.00 -1.54 -0.90
CA ILE A 83 17.09 -2.44 -0.21
C ILE A 83 15.70 -1.82 -0.09
N PHE A 84 14.67 -2.56 -0.49
CA PHE A 84 13.28 -2.25 -0.24
C PHE A 84 12.98 -2.38 1.26
N PHE A 85 12.35 -1.36 1.83
CA PHE A 85 11.89 -1.37 3.22
C PHE A 85 10.62 -2.22 3.40
N ALA A 86 10.76 -3.53 3.18
CA ALA A 86 9.75 -4.55 3.48
C ALA A 86 9.73 -4.88 4.98
N ASP A 87 8.56 -5.27 5.49
CA ASP A 87 8.39 -5.67 6.90
C ASP A 87 9.28 -6.88 7.22
N GLU A 88 9.33 -7.87 6.32
CA GLU A 88 10.13 -9.08 6.47
C GLU A 88 11.64 -8.79 6.55
N ALA A 89 12.15 -7.91 5.68
CA ALA A 89 13.54 -7.49 5.69
C ALA A 89 13.91 -6.79 7.01
N PHE A 90 13.04 -5.90 7.48
CA PHE A 90 13.25 -5.19 8.74
C PHE A 90 13.20 -6.12 9.95
N TRP A 91 12.21 -7.02 10.04
CA TRP A 91 12.12 -7.96 11.15
C TRP A 91 13.31 -8.90 11.21
N TRP A 92 13.76 -9.41 10.06
CA TRP A 92 14.88 -10.32 10.02
C TRP A 92 16.19 -9.65 10.42
N LEU A 93 16.53 -8.53 9.77
CA LEU A 93 17.83 -7.88 9.94
C LEU A 93 17.93 -7.00 11.17
N CYS A 94 16.84 -6.33 11.55
CA CYS A 94 16.83 -5.31 12.61
C CYS A 94 16.14 -5.77 13.90
N CYS A 95 15.33 -6.84 13.85
CA CYS A 95 14.59 -7.33 15.02
C CYS A 95 14.90 -8.79 15.36
N ASN A 96 16.02 -9.33 14.87
CA ASN A 96 16.44 -10.72 15.11
C ASN A 96 15.34 -11.75 14.77
N GLY A 97 14.60 -11.52 13.68
CA GLY A 97 13.50 -12.37 13.23
C GLY A 97 12.19 -12.22 14.00
N LYS A 98 12.08 -11.25 14.93
CA LYS A 98 10.84 -11.02 15.69
C LYS A 98 9.94 -10.00 15.00
N GLN A 99 8.67 -10.36 14.79
CA GLN A 99 7.64 -9.46 14.26
C GLN A 99 7.30 -8.35 15.27
N SER A 100 8.03 -7.24 15.16
CA SER A 100 7.89 -6.07 16.04
C SER A 100 7.19 -4.93 15.32
N SER A 101 6.66 -3.96 16.08
CA SER A 101 6.04 -2.76 15.48
C SER A 101 7.07 -1.94 14.69
N ILE A 102 6.72 -1.57 13.46
CA ILE A 102 7.55 -0.76 12.54
C ILE A 102 6.90 0.63 12.41
N LYS A 103 7.69 1.69 12.57
CA LYS A 103 7.23 3.09 12.46
C LYS A 103 7.30 3.63 11.03
N TYR A 104 8.06 2.98 10.15
CA TYR A 104 8.23 3.35 8.74
C TYR A 104 8.83 4.76 8.54
N ASN A 105 9.78 5.14 9.39
CA ASN A 105 10.48 6.41 9.29
C ASN A 105 11.88 6.25 8.68
N ILE A 106 12.51 7.37 8.31
CA ILE A 106 13.84 7.35 7.68
C ILE A 106 14.92 6.76 8.60
N LYS A 107 14.81 6.91 9.92
CA LYS A 107 15.82 6.36 10.87
C LYS A 107 15.80 4.84 10.87
N GLU A 108 14.61 4.23 10.88
CA GLU A 108 14.47 2.77 10.75
C GLU A 108 14.99 2.29 9.40
N TYR A 109 14.72 3.04 8.33
CA TYR A 109 15.25 2.71 7.01
C TYR A 109 16.78 2.76 6.96
N ARG A 110 17.42 3.78 7.55
CA ARG A 110 18.89 3.85 7.69
C ARG A 110 19.46 2.63 8.40
N THR A 111 18.83 2.21 9.49
CA THR A 111 19.24 1.00 10.22
C THR A 111 19.14 -0.23 9.31
N LEU A 112 18.06 -0.35 8.53
CA LEU A 112 17.90 -1.43 7.56
C LEU A 112 18.99 -1.41 6.49
N CYS A 113 19.29 -0.25 5.89
CA CYS A 113 20.36 -0.09 4.91
C CYS A 113 21.71 -0.54 5.48
N SER A 114 22.08 -0.06 6.67
CA SER A 114 23.33 -0.45 7.33
C SER A 114 23.42 -1.96 7.55
N LYS A 115 22.35 -2.60 8.07
CA LYS A 115 22.35 -4.05 8.28
C LYS A 115 22.35 -4.85 6.98
N ALA A 116 21.69 -4.35 5.95
CA ALA A 116 21.70 -4.95 4.63
C ALA A 116 23.10 -4.86 4.01
N ASP A 117 23.77 -3.71 4.10
CA ASP A 117 25.11 -3.50 3.56
C ASP A 117 26.15 -4.36 4.28
N ASP A 118 26.08 -4.47 5.61
CA ASP A 118 26.92 -5.40 6.37
C ASP A 118 26.81 -6.84 5.82
N LEU A 119 25.58 -7.29 5.55
CA LEU A 119 25.32 -8.62 5.04
C LEU A 119 25.76 -8.80 3.58
N ARG A 120 25.44 -7.82 2.73
CA ARG A 120 25.80 -7.80 1.30
C ARG A 120 27.31 -7.84 1.13
N ASN A 121 28.03 -7.01 1.88
CA ASN A 121 29.49 -6.94 1.82
C ASN A 121 30.15 -8.23 2.32
N ARG A 122 29.59 -8.83 3.38
CA ARG A 122 30.12 -10.09 3.93
C ARG A 122 29.91 -11.29 3.01
N LEU A 123 28.78 -11.35 2.29
CA LEU A 123 28.40 -12.51 1.48
C LEU A 123 28.58 -12.31 -0.04
N GLY A 124 28.88 -11.08 -0.49
CA GLY A 124 28.99 -10.76 -1.91
C GLY A 124 27.67 -10.86 -2.67
N VAL A 125 26.55 -10.49 -2.06
CA VAL A 125 25.19 -10.63 -2.62
C VAL A 125 24.50 -9.29 -2.88
N GLN A 126 23.47 -9.30 -3.72
CA GLN A 126 22.67 -8.11 -4.02
C GLN A 126 21.64 -7.81 -2.93
N ALA A 127 21.19 -6.55 -2.86
CA ALA A 127 20.10 -6.16 -1.96
C ALA A 127 18.82 -6.98 -2.21
N SER A 128 18.47 -7.21 -3.48
CA SER A 128 17.31 -8.05 -3.85
C SER A 128 17.42 -9.51 -3.41
N ASP A 129 18.63 -10.06 -3.29
CA ASP A 129 18.81 -11.42 -2.78
C ASP A 129 18.56 -11.48 -1.27
N VAL A 130 19.02 -10.46 -0.54
CA VAL A 130 18.72 -10.27 0.89
C VAL A 130 17.21 -10.17 1.11
N GLU A 131 16.49 -9.41 0.28
CA GLU A 131 15.03 -9.28 0.35
C GLU A 131 14.30 -10.61 0.14
N LYS A 132 14.68 -11.38 -0.89
CA LYS A 132 14.09 -12.69 -1.18
C LYS A 132 14.28 -13.66 -0.01
N VAL A 133 15.48 -13.69 0.57
CA VAL A 133 15.78 -14.54 1.73
C VAL A 133 14.96 -14.09 2.94
N ALA A 134 14.90 -12.79 3.21
CA ALA A 134 14.09 -12.26 4.30
C ALA A 134 12.61 -12.66 4.17
N TYR A 135 12.06 -12.53 2.95
CA TYR A 135 10.69 -12.92 2.66
C TYR A 135 10.44 -14.40 2.97
N VAL A 136 11.28 -15.30 2.47
CA VAL A 136 11.13 -16.74 2.70
C VAL A 136 11.24 -17.09 4.18
N LEU A 137 12.27 -16.62 4.88
CA LEU A 137 12.49 -16.93 6.30
C LEU A 137 11.35 -16.44 7.18
N MET A 138 10.88 -15.20 6.95
CA MET A 138 9.82 -14.60 7.77
C MET A 138 8.44 -15.19 7.50
N LYS A 139 8.15 -15.65 6.28
CA LYS A 139 6.89 -16.35 5.97
C LYS A 139 6.91 -17.80 6.46
N GLN A 140 8.04 -18.51 6.37
CA GLN A 140 8.16 -19.87 6.91
C GLN A 140 7.99 -19.88 8.43
N ALA A 141 8.64 -18.96 9.15
CA ALA A 141 8.49 -18.84 10.60
C ALA A 141 7.03 -18.61 11.04
N ALA A 142 6.26 -17.84 10.26
CA ALA A 142 4.85 -17.61 10.50
C ALA A 142 3.99 -18.88 10.27
N GLN A 143 4.38 -19.76 9.35
CA GLN A 143 3.69 -21.02 9.06
C GLN A 143 4.03 -22.13 10.06
N SER A 144 5.27 -22.19 10.54
CA SER A 144 5.70 -23.18 11.55
C SER A 144 5.10 -22.96 12.95
N GLY A 145 4.55 -21.76 13.22
CA GLY A 145 3.77 -21.48 14.43
C GLY A 145 2.36 -22.10 14.43
N THR A 146 1.92 -22.65 13.30
CA THR A 146 0.73 -23.49 13.18
C THR A 146 1.17 -24.96 13.29
N THR A 147 1.17 -25.51 14.49
CA THR A 147 1.30 -26.95 14.69
C THR A 147 0.16 -27.66 13.98
N HIS A 148 0.49 -28.40 12.92
CA HIS A 148 -0.39 -29.43 12.36
C HIS A 148 -0.49 -30.58 13.39
N ASP A 149 -1.38 -30.44 14.37
CA ASP A 149 -1.98 -31.62 15.00
C ASP A 149 -2.86 -32.27 13.93
N VAL A 150 -2.38 -33.39 13.40
CA VAL A 150 -3.04 -34.18 12.37
C VAL A 150 -4.27 -34.86 12.99
N ALA A 151 -5.44 -34.21 12.88
CA ALA A 151 -6.72 -34.89 13.03
C ALA A 151 -7.09 -35.56 11.68
N PRO A 152 -7.57 -36.83 11.66
CA PRO A 152 -7.83 -37.55 10.42
C PRO A 152 -8.92 -36.88 9.57
N PRO A 153 -8.86 -36.99 8.23
CA PRO A 153 -9.83 -36.34 7.35
C PRO A 153 -11.25 -36.90 7.57
N LYS A 154 -12.20 -36.03 7.94
CA LYS A 154 -13.62 -36.34 7.79
C LYS A 154 -14.03 -36.09 6.34
N GLU A 155 -14.54 -37.13 5.72
CA GLU A 155 -14.96 -37.25 4.33
C GLU A 155 -15.86 -36.09 3.87
N ALA A 156 -15.55 -35.59 2.67
CA ALA A 156 -16.30 -34.56 1.98
C ALA A 156 -17.64 -35.12 1.48
N LYS A 157 -18.76 -34.55 1.95
CA LYS A 157 -20.06 -34.74 1.30
C LYS A 157 -20.11 -33.92 0.02
N GLN A 158 -20.12 -34.62 -1.11
CA GLN A 158 -20.35 -34.11 -2.45
C GLN A 158 -21.69 -33.36 -2.53
N TYR A 159 -21.65 -32.10 -2.96
CA TYR A 159 -22.85 -31.36 -3.37
C TYR A 159 -22.93 -31.44 -4.90
N GLN A 160 -23.88 -32.23 -5.40
CA GLN A 160 -24.16 -32.35 -6.83
C GLN A 160 -24.88 -31.08 -7.31
N SER A 161 -24.29 -30.36 -8.27
CA SER A 161 -24.99 -29.33 -9.02
C SER A 161 -25.78 -29.99 -10.14
N ASN A 162 -27.12 -29.95 -10.09
CA ASN A 162 -27.94 -30.29 -11.24
C ASN A 162 -28.54 -29.01 -11.83
N LYS A 163 -28.06 -28.65 -13.03
CA LYS A 163 -28.66 -27.63 -13.90
C LYS A 163 -29.90 -28.24 -14.57
N GLN A 164 -31.05 -27.59 -14.46
CA GLN A 164 -32.07 -27.64 -15.50
C GLN A 164 -32.77 -26.28 -15.66
N THR A 165 -33.06 -26.00 -16.92
CA THR A 165 -33.40 -24.72 -17.54
C THR A 165 -34.88 -24.34 -17.43
N LYS A 166 -35.12 -23.03 -17.58
CA LYS A 166 -36.36 -22.22 -17.56
C LYS A 166 -37.57 -22.80 -18.32
N PRO A 167 -38.78 -22.25 -18.09
CA PRO A 167 -39.23 -21.19 -19.01
C PRO A 167 -39.85 -19.94 -18.36
N PHE A 168 -39.85 -18.89 -19.19
CA PHE A 168 -40.46 -17.57 -19.08
C PHE A 168 -41.98 -17.60 -18.79
N THR A 169 -42.49 -16.66 -18.00
CA THR A 169 -43.72 -15.91 -18.31
C THR A 169 -43.72 -14.51 -17.67
N THR A 170 -44.31 -13.59 -18.43
CA THR A 170 -44.47 -12.15 -18.31
C THR A 170 -45.52 -11.71 -17.28
N ALA A 171 -45.30 -10.59 -16.58
CA ALA A 171 -46.36 -9.61 -16.30
C ALA A 171 -45.79 -8.25 -15.82
N LYS A 172 -46.10 -7.20 -16.58
CA LYS A 172 -45.97 -5.78 -16.23
C LYS A 172 -46.85 -5.42 -15.03
N LYS A 173 -46.40 -4.46 -14.21
CA LYS A 173 -47.25 -3.33 -13.81
C LYS A 173 -46.42 -2.09 -13.50
N GLU A 174 -47.04 -0.98 -13.83
CA GLU A 174 -46.49 0.33 -14.16
C GLU A 174 -47.15 1.37 -13.22
N LYS A 175 -46.57 2.58 -13.18
CA LYS A 175 -47.10 3.86 -12.63
C LYS A 175 -46.81 4.09 -11.14
N LYS A 176 -46.42 5.30 -10.69
CA LYS A 176 -46.72 6.64 -11.23
C LYS A 176 -45.76 7.69 -10.64
N ARG A 177 -45.20 8.55 -11.51
CA ARG A 177 -44.67 9.89 -11.15
C ARG A 177 -45.84 10.83 -10.83
N LYS A 178 -45.63 11.80 -9.94
CA LYS A 178 -46.30 13.11 -10.04
C LYS A 178 -45.37 14.23 -9.56
N SER A 179 -45.11 15.11 -10.51
CA SER A 179 -44.48 16.42 -10.42
C SER A 179 -45.51 17.49 -10.01
N ASN A 180 -45.02 18.62 -9.47
CA ASN A 180 -45.36 20.02 -9.80
C ASN A 180 -44.39 20.91 -9.00
N SER A 181 -43.61 21.81 -9.62
CA SER A 181 -43.93 23.19 -10.08
C SER A 181 -44.26 24.09 -8.87
N ASP A 182 -43.65 25.26 -8.64
CA ASP A 182 -43.43 26.39 -9.55
C ASP A 182 -42.38 27.39 -9.02
N ALA A 183 -41.83 28.18 -9.97
CA ALA A 183 -41.46 29.62 -9.93
C ALA A 183 -40.44 30.14 -8.88
N GLU A 184 -39.84 31.32 -9.00
CA GLU A 184 -39.23 32.12 -10.08
C GLU A 184 -38.46 33.25 -9.32
N LYS A 185 -37.26 33.60 -9.77
CA LYS A 185 -36.54 34.89 -9.65
C LYS A 185 -36.07 35.51 -8.31
N ALA A 186 -34.84 36.04 -8.44
CA ALA A 186 -34.33 37.35 -8.01
C ALA A 186 -33.57 37.49 -6.67
N GLU A 187 -32.25 37.64 -6.83
CA GLU A 187 -31.34 38.72 -6.36
C GLU A 187 -31.28 39.15 -4.88
N ASP A 188 -30.02 39.14 -4.42
CA ASP A 188 -29.29 40.10 -3.57
C ASP A 188 -29.72 40.33 -2.11
N ALA A 189 -28.85 39.92 -1.17
CA ALA A 189 -28.31 40.76 -0.10
C ALA A 189 -27.55 39.93 0.96
N THR A 190 -26.31 40.35 1.19
CA THR A 190 -25.41 40.17 2.36
C THR A 190 -26.08 39.96 3.73
N PHE A 191 -25.57 39.06 4.57
CA PHE A 191 -24.73 39.35 5.77
C PHE A 191 -24.61 38.12 6.73
N GLU A 192 -23.41 37.96 7.30
CA GLU A 192 -23.00 37.24 8.54
C GLU A 192 -22.91 35.71 8.64
N GLN A 193 -21.71 35.26 9.06
CA GLN A 193 -21.47 34.00 9.75
C GLN A 193 -22.10 34.03 11.17
N PRO A 194 -22.39 32.86 11.77
CA PRO A 194 -21.45 32.43 12.82
C PRO A 194 -21.22 30.91 12.94
N SER A 195 -20.06 30.63 13.52
CA SER A 195 -19.51 29.36 14.02
C SER A 195 -20.44 28.50 14.89
N LEU A 196 -20.40 27.17 14.71
CA LEU A 196 -20.85 26.17 15.70
C LEU A 196 -19.91 24.95 15.62
N ARG A 197 -19.05 24.71 16.62
CA ARG A 197 -19.23 24.08 17.95
C ARG A 197 -18.93 22.57 17.97
N ARG A 198 -17.80 22.31 18.61
CA ARG A 198 -17.18 21.05 19.06
C ARG A 198 -18.12 20.24 19.98
N SER A 199 -18.37 18.97 19.66
CA SER A 199 -19.08 18.03 20.54
C SER A 199 -18.09 17.35 21.51
N LYS A 200 -18.42 17.35 22.81
CA LYS A 200 -17.75 16.54 23.85
C LYS A 200 -18.71 15.44 24.31
N ARG A 201 -18.15 14.22 24.36
CA ARG A 201 -18.77 12.97 24.81
C ARG A 201 -18.87 12.96 26.34
N VAL A 202 -20.08 12.81 26.87
CA VAL A 202 -20.34 12.49 28.29
C VAL A 202 -20.17 10.98 28.47
N LYS A 203 -19.45 10.58 29.52
CA LYS A 203 -19.42 9.21 30.05
C LYS A 203 -20.43 9.13 31.19
N THR A 204 -21.20 8.05 31.19
CA THR A 204 -21.79 7.46 32.38
C THR A 204 -21.16 6.08 32.55
#